data_AF-A0A7Z7G4C0-F1
#
_entry.id   AF-A0A7Z7G4C0-F1
#
_cell.length_a   1.000
_cell.length_b   1.000
_cell.length_c   1.000
_cell.angle_alpha   90.00
_cell.angle_beta   90.00
_cell.angle_gamma   90.00
#
_symmetry.space_group_name_H-M   'P 1'
#
loop_
_entity.id
_entity.type
_entity.pdbx_description
1 polymer ?
#
loop_
_entity_poly.entity_id
_entity_poly.type
_entity_poly.pdbx_seq_one_letter_code
_entity_poly.pdbx_strand_id
1 'polypeptide(L)'
;MDRYQVRSAKAIDCYLPSIDDGVKWITYDEVNPPIFPGSVSVRVRVKADPVSQVPSGKTKFVSFVENVAMYIRINDASNTFEKAYISSAMEYSSNDGETWTTYNEANPPQFPGDLTILLRESANDFLPAGPAKSFTFTSNVYVLTGNNSLSTSLSTLEYSRNGGEWVALNVDQVVPMQSGDVVQVREAARDPFPAGTPTSYDY
;
A
#
# COMPACT_ATOMS: atom_id res chain seq x y z
N MET A 1 -38.18 -4.62 5.87
CA MET A 1 -36.73 -4.81 6.01
C MET A 1 -36.49 -6.31 6.12
N ASP A 2 -36.36 -6.96 4.97
CA ASP A 2 -36.27 -8.41 4.92
C ASP A 2 -34.88 -8.86 5.31
N ARG A 3 -34.80 -9.49 6.48
CA ARG A 3 -33.63 -10.23 6.93
C ARG A 3 -33.63 -11.56 6.17
N TYR A 4 -32.73 -11.73 5.20
CA TYR A 4 -32.38 -13.07 4.72
C TYR A 4 -31.53 -13.75 5.80
N GLN A 5 -32.21 -14.38 6.77
CA GLN A 5 -31.59 -15.43 7.57
C GLN A 5 -31.75 -16.75 6.84
N VAL A 6 -30.63 -17.29 6.33
CA VAL A 6 -30.55 -18.69 5.93
C VAL A 6 -30.54 -19.52 7.21
N ARG A 7 -31.72 -19.99 7.63
CA ARG A 7 -31.84 -20.95 8.72
C ARG A 7 -31.65 -22.37 8.20
N SER A 8 -30.81 -23.10 8.94
CA SER A 8 -30.71 -24.56 9.03
C SER A 8 -30.37 -25.33 7.75
N ALA A 9 -29.08 -25.48 7.48
CA ALA A 9 -28.52 -26.77 7.13
C ALA A 9 -27.06 -26.80 7.63
N LYS A 10 -26.77 -27.77 8.48
CA LYS A 10 -25.46 -28.11 9.02
C LYS A 10 -24.61 -28.77 7.92
N ALA A 11 -24.32 -28.02 6.85
CA ALA A 11 -23.63 -28.48 5.65
C ALA A 11 -23.12 -27.27 4.83
N ILE A 12 -22.14 -26.54 5.37
CA ILE A 12 -21.49 -25.46 4.61
C ILE A 12 -20.07 -25.86 4.19
N ASP A 13 -19.55 -26.99 4.70
CA ASP A 13 -18.39 -27.74 4.17
C ASP A 13 -18.60 -28.32 2.74
N CYS A 14 -19.75 -28.04 2.14
CA CYS A 14 -20.20 -28.65 0.91
C CYS A 14 -19.87 -27.83 -0.34
N TYR A 15 -19.39 -26.59 -0.25
CA TYR A 15 -19.07 -25.80 -1.45
C TYR A 15 -17.58 -25.87 -1.79
N LEU A 16 -17.30 -26.02 -3.09
CA LEU A 16 -15.96 -25.95 -3.63
C LEU A 16 -15.87 -24.75 -4.59
N PRO A 17 -15.11 -23.69 -4.27
CA PRO A 17 -14.74 -22.69 -5.25
C PRO A 17 -13.58 -23.17 -6.13
N SER A 18 -13.60 -22.73 -7.38
CA SER A 18 -12.53 -22.89 -8.36
C SER A 18 -12.41 -21.61 -9.18
N ILE A 19 -11.18 -21.17 -9.37
CA ILE A 19 -10.80 -19.94 -10.08
C ILE A 19 -9.99 -20.22 -11.35
N ASP A 20 -9.65 -21.48 -11.58
CA ASP A 20 -8.84 -21.99 -12.69
C ASP A 20 -9.71 -22.84 -13.63
N ASP A 21 -10.93 -22.37 -13.88
CA ASP A 21 -11.92 -22.99 -14.76
C ASP A 21 -12.34 -24.43 -14.38
N GLY A 22 -12.17 -24.81 -13.11
CA GLY A 22 -12.56 -26.12 -12.59
C GLY A 22 -11.42 -27.14 -12.55
N VAL A 23 -10.17 -26.72 -12.76
CA VAL A 23 -8.98 -27.58 -12.68
C VAL A 23 -8.67 -27.93 -11.23
N LYS A 24 -8.69 -26.96 -10.31
CA LYS A 24 -8.56 -27.16 -8.86
C LYS A 24 -9.79 -26.66 -8.13
N TRP A 25 -10.13 -27.39 -7.08
CA TRP A 25 -11.28 -27.12 -6.23
C TRP A 25 -10.81 -27.02 -4.78
N ILE A 26 -11.11 -25.90 -4.14
CA ILE A 26 -10.74 -25.61 -2.76
C ILE A 26 -11.91 -26.05 -1.86
N THR A 27 -11.67 -26.50 -0.62
CA THR A 27 -12.79 -26.70 0.32
C THR A 27 -13.16 -25.35 0.93
N TYR A 28 -14.43 -24.99 0.89
CA TYR A 28 -14.91 -23.78 1.56
C TYR A 28 -14.84 -23.95 3.09
N ASP A 29 -14.12 -23.04 3.76
CA ASP A 29 -14.07 -22.93 5.21
C ASP A 29 -14.91 -21.72 5.64
N GLU A 30 -15.94 -21.93 6.45
CA GLU A 30 -16.78 -20.83 6.94
C GLU A 30 -16.09 -19.94 7.97
N VAL A 31 -15.14 -20.49 8.72
CA VAL A 31 -14.38 -19.75 9.72
C VAL A 31 -13.36 -18.85 9.05
N ASN A 32 -12.77 -19.32 7.94
CA ASN A 32 -11.81 -18.59 7.12
C ASN A 32 -12.22 -18.62 5.64
N PRO A 33 -13.28 -17.89 5.25
CA PRO A 33 -13.77 -17.92 3.88
C PRO A 33 -12.69 -17.38 2.92
N PRO A 34 -12.53 -17.99 1.72
CA PRO A 34 -11.61 -17.48 0.71
C PRO A 34 -11.95 -16.03 0.35
N ILE A 35 -10.95 -15.16 0.35
CA ILE A 35 -11.07 -13.76 -0.08
C ILE A 35 -10.66 -13.67 -1.55
N PHE A 36 -11.54 -13.07 -2.35
CA PHE A 36 -11.36 -12.89 -3.78
C PHE A 36 -11.11 -11.41 -4.09
N PRO A 37 -9.84 -10.95 -4.14
CA PRO A 37 -9.49 -9.60 -4.57
C PRO A 37 -9.91 -9.29 -6.02
N GLY A 38 -10.17 -8.02 -6.31
CA GLY A 38 -10.44 -7.50 -7.65
C GLY A 38 -11.66 -8.11 -8.37
N SER A 39 -11.59 -8.11 -9.71
CA SER A 39 -12.62 -8.68 -10.58
C SER A 39 -12.29 -10.14 -10.92
N VAL A 40 -13.08 -11.09 -10.42
CA VAL A 40 -12.88 -12.52 -10.67
C VAL A 40 -14.20 -13.25 -10.90
N SER A 41 -14.18 -14.29 -11.75
CA SER A 41 -15.27 -15.26 -11.84
C SER A 41 -14.88 -16.58 -11.18
N VAL A 42 -15.64 -16.97 -10.16
CA VAL A 42 -15.43 -18.18 -9.37
C VAL A 42 -16.48 -19.22 -9.76
N ARG A 43 -16.04 -20.42 -10.10
CA ARG A 43 -16.90 -21.60 -10.24
C ARG A 43 -17.17 -22.16 -8.86
N VAL A 44 -18.43 -22.38 -8.51
CA VAL A 44 -18.82 -23.03 -7.25
C VAL A 44 -19.63 -24.28 -7.53
N ARG A 45 -19.38 -25.36 -6.79
CA ARG A 45 -20.20 -26.58 -6.84
C ARG A 45 -20.32 -27.23 -5.47
N VAL A 46 -21.31 -28.10 -5.33
CA VAL A 46 -21.42 -28.97 -4.15
C VAL A 46 -20.41 -30.11 -4.26
N LYS A 47 -19.63 -30.37 -3.21
CA LYS A 47 -18.66 -31.46 -3.07
C LYS A 47 -19.37 -32.81 -3.19
N ALA A 48 -18.72 -33.77 -3.85
CA ALA A 48 -19.22 -35.14 -3.92
C ALA A 48 -19.19 -35.80 -2.53
N ASP A 49 -20.17 -36.65 -2.25
CA ASP A 49 -20.17 -37.56 -1.09
C ASP A 49 -19.89 -38.99 -1.59
N PRO A 50 -18.62 -39.45 -1.51
CA PRO A 50 -18.27 -40.79 -1.97
C PRO A 50 -18.83 -41.89 -1.06
N VAL A 51 -19.17 -41.59 0.20
CA VAL A 51 -19.78 -42.57 1.12
C VAL A 51 -21.20 -42.88 0.67
N SER A 52 -21.96 -41.84 0.30
CA SER A 52 -23.33 -41.98 -0.19
C SER A 52 -23.43 -42.11 -1.71
N GLN A 53 -22.30 -42.20 -2.43
CA GLN A 53 -22.24 -42.26 -3.90
C GLN A 53 -22.95 -41.08 -4.60
N VAL A 54 -22.96 -39.91 -3.96
CA VAL A 54 -23.54 -38.69 -4.53
C VAL A 54 -22.45 -37.95 -5.32
N PRO A 55 -22.59 -37.80 -6.66
CA PRO A 55 -21.64 -37.04 -7.46
C PRO A 55 -21.64 -35.55 -7.08
N SER A 56 -20.59 -34.82 -7.50
CA SER A 56 -20.56 -33.37 -7.30
C SER A 56 -21.76 -32.69 -7.96
N GLY A 57 -22.29 -31.65 -7.32
CA GLY A 57 -23.39 -30.87 -7.87
C GLY A 57 -23.01 -30.14 -9.17
N LYS A 58 -24.01 -29.60 -9.87
CA LYS A 58 -23.77 -28.74 -11.05
C LYS A 58 -22.96 -27.51 -10.67
N THR A 59 -22.01 -27.15 -11.53
CA THR A 59 -21.22 -25.92 -11.39
C THR A 59 -22.10 -24.69 -11.61
N LYS A 60 -21.95 -23.69 -10.75
CA LYS A 60 -22.46 -22.33 -10.93
C LYS A 60 -21.29 -21.36 -11.03
N PHE A 61 -21.55 -20.20 -11.61
CA PHE A 61 -20.59 -19.10 -11.64
C PHE A 61 -21.03 -18.02 -10.65
N VAL A 62 -20.07 -17.53 -9.87
CA VAL A 62 -20.19 -16.34 -9.02
C VAL A 62 -19.15 -15.37 -9.51
N SER A 63 -19.60 -14.27 -10.10
CA SER A 63 -18.69 -13.20 -10.52
C SER A 63 -18.62 -12.16 -9.41
N PHE A 64 -17.41 -11.90 -8.96
CA PHE A 64 -17.05 -10.75 -8.16
C PHE A 64 -16.57 -9.70 -9.15
N VAL A 65 -17.25 -8.57 -9.18
CA VAL A 65 -16.72 -7.36 -9.83
C VAL A 65 -16.02 -6.55 -8.75
N GLU A 66 -14.96 -5.85 -9.13
CA GLU A 66 -14.32 -4.85 -8.27
C GLU A 66 -15.37 -3.75 -7.96
N ASN A 67 -16.14 -3.95 -6.88
CA ASN A 67 -17.20 -3.00 -6.48
C ASN A 67 -16.61 -1.75 -5.82
N VAL A 68 -15.34 -1.80 -5.44
CA VAL A 68 -14.61 -0.68 -4.87
C VAL A 68 -13.53 -0.34 -5.87
N ALA A 69 -13.80 0.62 -6.76
CA ALA A 69 -12.69 1.36 -7.35
C ALA A 69 -11.82 1.80 -6.18
N MET A 70 -10.60 1.26 -6.08
CA MET A 70 -9.63 1.54 -5.00
C MET A 70 -9.70 3.04 -4.66
N TYR A 71 -10.44 3.38 -3.60
CA TYR A 71 -10.63 4.76 -3.18
C TYR A 71 -9.58 5.03 -2.13
N ILE A 72 -8.36 5.20 -2.62
CA ILE A 72 -7.20 5.48 -1.80
C ILE A 72 -7.06 6.99 -1.73
N ARG A 73 -6.93 7.52 -0.52
CA ARG A 73 -6.54 8.91 -0.31
C ARG A 73 -5.09 8.97 0.15
N ILE A 74 -4.38 9.96 -0.35
CA ILE A 74 -3.03 10.31 0.12
C ILE A 74 -3.11 11.60 0.94
N ASN A 75 -2.23 11.68 1.92
CA ASN A 75 -1.87 12.93 2.59
C ASN A 75 -0.45 13.29 2.16
N ASP A 76 -0.36 14.21 1.21
CA ASP A 76 0.92 14.68 0.66
C ASP A 76 1.71 15.53 1.67
N ALA A 77 1.03 16.24 2.58
CA ALA A 77 1.70 17.03 3.62
C ALA A 77 2.43 16.15 4.65
N SER A 78 1.95 14.92 4.89
CA SER A 78 2.64 13.94 5.73
C SER A 78 3.33 12.84 4.94
N ASN A 79 3.26 12.84 3.60
CA ASN A 79 3.79 11.81 2.72
C ASN A 79 3.34 10.38 3.09
N THR A 80 2.03 10.19 3.29
CA THR A 80 1.44 8.90 3.70
C THR A 80 0.13 8.62 2.98
N PHE A 81 -0.30 7.36 2.95
CA PHE A 81 -1.70 7.01 2.68
C PHE A 81 -2.60 7.32 3.89
N GLU A 82 -3.82 7.77 3.66
CA GLU A 82 -4.80 7.97 4.73
C GLU A 82 -5.28 6.61 5.27
N LYS A 83 -5.01 6.33 6.55
CA LYS A 83 -5.29 5.05 7.23
C LYS A 83 -6.74 4.56 7.11
N ALA A 84 -7.72 5.45 6.96
CA ALA A 84 -9.12 5.08 6.83
C ALA A 84 -9.46 4.40 5.49
N TYR A 85 -8.54 4.47 4.52
CA TYR A 85 -8.77 4.11 3.12
C TYR A 85 -7.77 3.07 2.60
N ILE A 86 -6.92 2.51 3.45
CA ILE A 86 -5.91 1.52 3.07
C ILE A 86 -5.76 0.47 4.17
N SER A 87 -5.42 -0.76 3.81
CA SER A 87 -5.22 -1.87 4.75
C SER A 87 -4.07 -2.78 4.29
N SER A 88 -3.75 -3.80 5.08
CA SER A 88 -2.74 -4.81 4.75
C SER A 88 -3.15 -5.75 3.61
N ALA A 89 -4.34 -5.59 3.03
CA ALA A 89 -4.71 -6.22 1.76
C ALA A 89 -3.98 -5.59 0.55
N MET A 90 -3.29 -4.47 0.78
CA MET A 90 -2.57 -3.73 -0.24
C MET A 90 -1.06 -3.99 -0.17
N GLU A 91 -0.41 -3.89 -1.32
CA GLU A 91 1.04 -3.81 -1.45
C GLU A 91 1.45 -2.63 -2.32
N TYR A 92 2.63 -2.08 -2.03
CA TYR A 92 3.18 -0.93 -2.73
C TYR A 92 4.58 -1.23 -3.29
N SER A 93 4.95 -0.48 -4.33
CA SER A 93 6.27 -0.53 -4.96
C SER A 93 6.80 0.88 -5.15
N SER A 94 8.08 1.08 -4.84
CA SER A 94 8.83 2.32 -5.03
C SER A 94 9.88 2.22 -6.14
N ASN A 95 9.89 1.14 -6.90
CA ASN A 95 10.84 0.82 -7.96
C ASN A 95 10.11 0.30 -9.22
N ASP A 96 9.09 1.04 -9.65
CA ASP A 96 8.34 0.77 -10.88
C ASP A 96 7.78 -0.66 -11.01
N GLY A 97 7.48 -1.31 -9.87
CA GLY A 97 6.87 -2.62 -9.81
C GLY A 97 7.84 -3.80 -9.80
N GLU A 98 9.16 -3.57 -9.71
CA GLU A 98 10.16 -4.64 -9.59
C GLU A 98 10.00 -5.43 -8.29
N THR A 99 9.80 -4.73 -7.16
CA THR A 99 9.50 -5.36 -5.87
C THR A 99 8.27 -4.73 -5.21
N TRP A 100 7.56 -5.54 -4.43
CA TRP A 100 6.31 -5.16 -3.77
C TRP A 100 6.41 -5.44 -2.28
N THR A 101 5.94 -4.49 -1.47
CA THR A 101 5.95 -4.55 -0.01
C THR A 101 4.51 -4.46 0.50
N THR A 102 4.10 -5.40 1.35
CA THR A 102 2.78 -5.35 2.00
C THR A 102 2.65 -4.09 2.87
N TYR A 103 1.52 -3.40 2.76
CA TYR A 103 1.23 -2.25 3.58
C TYR A 103 1.05 -2.67 5.05
N ASN A 104 1.78 -2.03 5.96
CA ASN A 104 1.70 -2.31 7.39
C ASN A 104 0.85 -1.24 8.10
N GLU A 105 -0.37 -1.59 8.51
CA GLU A 105 -1.27 -0.66 9.20
C GLU A 105 -0.76 -0.23 10.59
N ALA A 106 -0.02 -1.12 11.27
CA ALA A 106 0.54 -0.86 12.59
C ALA A 106 1.76 0.08 12.52
N ASN A 107 2.51 0.02 11.42
CA ASN A 107 3.62 0.93 11.13
C ASN A 107 3.56 1.40 9.67
N PRO A 108 2.68 2.37 9.37
CA PRO A 108 2.52 2.85 8.00
C PRO A 108 3.80 3.44 7.43
N PRO A 109 4.13 3.14 6.17
CA PRO A 109 5.24 3.79 5.51
C PRO A 109 4.98 5.30 5.38
N GLN A 110 6.05 6.07 5.53
CA GLN A 110 6.13 7.45 5.09
C GLN A 110 7.05 7.51 3.88
N PHE A 111 6.63 8.19 2.82
CA PHE A 111 7.30 8.21 1.52
C PHE A 111 8.07 9.52 1.34
N PRO A 112 9.33 9.61 1.81
CA PRO A 112 10.08 10.86 1.72
C PRO A 112 10.36 11.22 0.25
N GLY A 113 10.36 12.52 -0.02
CA GLY A 113 10.81 13.07 -1.28
C GLY A 113 9.78 13.07 -2.42
N ASP A 114 10.27 13.39 -3.62
CA ASP A 114 9.51 13.35 -4.85
C ASP A 114 9.45 11.91 -5.35
N LEU A 115 8.44 11.17 -4.92
CA LEU A 115 8.36 9.73 -5.15
C LEU A 115 7.04 9.35 -5.80
N THR A 116 7.11 8.48 -6.82
CA THR A 116 5.92 7.80 -7.33
C THR A 116 5.86 6.40 -6.73
N ILE A 117 4.76 6.13 -6.03
CA ILE A 117 4.43 4.84 -5.46
C ILE A 117 3.37 4.17 -6.32
N LEU A 118 3.67 2.95 -6.79
CA LEU A 118 2.65 2.07 -7.32
C LEU A 118 1.99 1.33 -6.16
N LEU A 119 0.67 1.24 -6.17
CA LEU A 119 -0.12 0.57 -5.14
C LEU A 119 -1.14 -0.35 -5.81
N ARG A 120 -1.28 -1.57 -5.30
CA ARG A 120 -2.26 -2.55 -5.78
C ARG A 120 -2.75 -3.44 -4.65
N GLU A 121 -3.86 -4.12 -4.89
CA GLU A 121 -4.31 -5.21 -4.03
C GLU A 121 -3.35 -6.40 -4.16
N SER A 122 -2.89 -6.94 -3.03
CA SER A 122 -1.92 -8.04 -2.99
C SER A 122 -2.45 -9.31 -3.65
N ALA A 123 -1.55 -10.07 -4.27
CA ALA A 123 -1.85 -11.44 -4.67
C ALA A 123 -2.11 -12.33 -3.45
N ASN A 124 -2.81 -13.44 -3.66
CA ASN A 124 -2.91 -14.52 -2.69
C ASN A 124 -2.76 -15.88 -3.38
N ASP A 125 -2.91 -16.97 -2.64
CA ASP A 125 -2.77 -18.35 -3.17
C ASP A 125 -3.74 -18.67 -4.32
N PHE A 126 -4.77 -17.86 -4.47
CA PHE A 126 -5.83 -18.05 -5.44
C PHE A 126 -5.70 -16.99 -6.55
N LEU A 127 -5.65 -15.71 -6.21
CA LEU A 127 -5.72 -14.64 -7.21
C LEU A 127 -4.38 -13.95 -7.42
N PRO A 128 -4.06 -13.59 -8.68
CA PRO A 128 -2.96 -12.68 -8.94
C PRO A 128 -3.26 -11.31 -8.30
N ALA A 129 -2.21 -10.51 -8.13
CA ALA A 129 -2.37 -9.14 -7.66
C ALA A 129 -3.24 -8.32 -8.61
N GLY A 130 -3.94 -7.34 -8.05
CA GLY A 130 -4.78 -6.43 -8.82
C GLY A 130 -3.97 -5.49 -9.74
N PRO A 131 -4.64 -4.74 -10.63
CA PRO A 131 -3.97 -3.69 -11.39
C PRO A 131 -3.40 -2.61 -10.45
N ALA A 132 -2.20 -2.12 -10.77
CA ALA A 132 -1.56 -1.06 -10.00
C ALA A 132 -2.10 0.33 -10.34
N LYS A 133 -2.15 1.19 -9.33
CA LYS A 133 -2.40 2.63 -9.44
C LYS A 133 -1.18 3.40 -8.98
N SER A 134 -0.87 4.51 -9.63
CA SER A 134 0.23 5.40 -9.25
C SER A 134 -0.24 6.52 -8.32
N PHE A 135 0.58 6.83 -7.33
CA PHE A 135 0.42 7.94 -6.40
C PHE A 135 1.74 8.69 -6.31
N THR A 136 1.70 10.02 -6.41
CA THR A 136 2.89 10.85 -6.33
C THR A 136 2.89 11.60 -5.01
N PHE A 137 4.04 11.58 -4.35
CA PHE A 137 4.35 12.33 -3.15
C PHE A 137 5.36 13.44 -3.47
N THR A 138 5.24 14.56 -2.77
CA THR A 138 6.13 15.72 -2.95
C THR A 138 7.07 15.88 -1.75
N SER A 139 8.32 16.26 -2.03
CA SER A 139 9.30 16.58 -0.99
C SER A 139 8.80 17.72 -0.10
N ASN A 140 8.75 17.49 1.20
CA ASN A 140 8.37 18.53 2.17
C ASN A 140 9.62 19.20 2.75
N VAL A 141 10.13 20.23 2.06
CA VAL A 141 11.27 21.03 2.54
C VAL A 141 10.78 22.38 3.07
N TYR A 142 10.69 22.48 4.39
CA TYR A 142 10.37 23.73 5.08
C TYR A 142 11.49 24.11 6.04
N VAL A 143 12.13 25.25 5.75
CA VAL A 143 13.17 25.84 6.61
C VAL A 143 12.89 27.31 6.83
N LEU A 144 13.27 27.79 8.00
CA LEU A 144 13.28 29.21 8.33
C LEU A 144 14.67 29.75 8.04
N THR A 145 14.73 30.81 7.23
CA THR A 145 15.95 31.51 6.88
C THR A 145 15.92 32.93 7.45
N GLY A 146 17.03 33.37 8.03
CA GLY A 146 17.13 34.72 8.62
C GLY A 146 18.35 34.87 9.51
N ASN A 147 18.80 36.11 9.71
CA ASN A 147 19.99 36.43 10.52
C ASN A 147 21.21 35.57 10.18
N ASN A 148 21.47 35.34 8.88
CA ASN A 148 22.55 34.47 8.40
C ASN A 148 22.48 33.06 9.02
N SER A 149 21.28 32.50 9.13
CA SER A 149 21.08 31.17 9.68
C SER A 149 19.91 30.44 9.02
N LEU A 150 19.97 29.12 9.11
CA LEU A 150 18.96 28.18 8.64
C LEU A 150 18.52 27.27 9.79
N SER A 151 17.23 27.05 9.93
CA SER A 151 16.63 26.14 10.93
C SER A 151 15.37 25.48 10.40
N THR A 152 14.86 24.46 11.08
CA THR A 152 13.61 23.77 10.69
C THR A 152 12.81 23.28 11.90
N SER A 153 11.53 23.04 11.69
CA SER A 153 10.65 22.29 12.61
C SER A 153 10.43 20.84 12.17
N LEU A 154 11.07 20.40 11.09
CA LEU A 154 10.95 19.04 10.54
C LEU A 154 12.17 18.21 10.91
N SER A 155 11.97 17.08 11.59
CA SER A 155 13.05 16.15 11.96
C SER A 155 13.53 15.26 10.81
N THR A 156 12.98 15.45 9.62
CA THR A 156 13.15 14.58 8.46
C THR A 156 14.14 15.13 7.44
N LEU A 157 14.66 16.34 7.68
CA LEU A 157 15.53 17.04 6.75
C LEU A 157 17.01 16.76 7.03
N GLU A 158 17.80 16.86 5.98
CA GLU A 158 19.26 16.95 6.01
C GLU A 158 19.70 18.12 5.15
N TYR A 159 20.89 18.65 5.43
CA TYR A 159 21.50 19.74 4.68
C TYR A 159 22.92 19.40 4.26
N SER A 160 23.36 19.97 3.13
CA SER A 160 24.74 19.98 2.68
C SER A 160 25.16 21.42 2.46
N ARG A 161 26.38 21.77 2.86
CA ARG A 161 26.96 23.10 2.66
C ARG A 161 28.06 23.02 1.62
N ASN A 162 27.99 23.87 0.60
CA ASN A 162 29.01 24.03 -0.44
C ASN A 162 29.39 22.69 -1.11
N GLY A 163 28.41 21.80 -1.28
CA GLY A 163 28.60 20.46 -1.86
C GLY A 163 29.29 19.44 -0.94
N GLY A 164 29.37 19.72 0.36
CA GLY A 164 29.91 18.79 1.37
C GLY A 164 28.98 17.61 1.67
N GLU A 165 29.31 16.88 2.73
CA GLU A 165 28.47 15.76 3.19
C GLU A 165 27.09 16.23 3.66
N TRP A 166 26.11 15.33 3.52
CA TRP A 166 24.77 15.54 4.04
C TRP A 166 24.75 15.29 5.54
N VAL A 167 24.24 16.26 6.29
CA VAL A 167 24.15 16.24 7.75
C VAL A 167 22.70 16.40 8.15
N ALA A 168 22.24 15.61 9.12
CA ALA A 168 20.89 15.75 9.66
C ALA A 168 20.64 17.19 10.13
N LEU A 169 19.50 17.76 9.72
CA LEU A 169 19.01 19.05 10.18
C LEU A 169 17.97 18.79 11.27
N ASN A 170 18.43 18.74 12.52
CA ASN A 170 17.55 18.41 13.64
C ASN A 170 16.63 19.58 13.98
N VAL A 171 15.47 19.27 14.57
CA VAL A 171 14.60 20.28 15.16
C VAL A 171 15.41 21.09 16.19
N ASP A 172 15.20 22.40 16.22
CA ASP A 172 15.91 23.38 17.05
C ASP A 172 17.41 23.59 16.73
N GLN A 173 17.97 22.87 15.75
CA GLN A 173 19.30 23.16 15.26
C GLN A 173 19.30 24.46 14.46
N VAL A 174 20.16 25.39 14.86
CA VAL A 174 20.45 26.61 14.10
C VAL A 174 21.78 26.42 13.37
N VAL A 175 21.73 26.43 12.05
CA VAL A 175 22.90 26.31 11.21
C VAL A 175 23.36 27.72 10.79
N PRO A 176 24.51 28.23 11.26
CA PRO A 176 25.00 29.56 10.91
C PRO A 176 25.62 29.56 9.50
N MET A 177 25.35 30.62 8.73
CA MET A 177 25.78 30.80 7.34
C MET A 177 26.66 32.04 7.17
N GLN A 178 27.61 31.96 6.26
CA GLN A 178 28.42 33.10 5.84
C GLN A 178 27.99 33.56 4.46
N SER A 179 28.26 34.82 4.12
CA SER A 179 28.01 35.30 2.77
C SER A 179 28.87 34.52 1.77
N GLY A 180 28.24 34.05 0.69
CA GLY A 180 28.82 33.16 -0.30
C GLY A 180 28.59 31.66 -0.02
N ASP A 181 27.98 31.29 1.11
CA ASP A 181 27.58 29.90 1.35
C ASP A 181 26.38 29.53 0.46
N VAL A 182 26.45 28.33 -0.13
CA VAL A 182 25.32 27.65 -0.75
C VAL A 182 24.93 26.47 0.12
N VAL A 183 23.70 26.48 0.63
CA VAL A 183 23.16 25.37 1.42
C VAL A 183 22.04 24.69 0.67
N GLN A 184 22.16 23.38 0.53
CA GLN A 184 21.10 22.55 -0.01
C GLN A 184 20.41 21.81 1.12
N VAL A 185 19.08 21.74 1.10
CA VAL A 185 18.27 21.02 2.08
C VAL A 185 17.33 20.06 1.35
N ARG A 186 17.18 18.84 1.86
CA ARG A 186 16.25 17.83 1.33
C ARG A 186 15.68 16.97 2.44
N GLU A 187 14.61 16.23 2.14
CA GLU A 187 14.22 15.10 2.99
C GLU A 187 15.28 14.00 2.92
N ALA A 188 15.72 13.51 4.07
CA ALA A 188 16.71 12.45 4.17
C ALA A 188 16.19 11.13 3.60
N ALA A 189 17.10 10.32 3.05
CA ALA A 189 16.79 8.97 2.59
C ALA A 189 16.33 8.10 3.77
N ARG A 190 15.40 7.18 3.50
CA ARG A 190 14.90 6.21 4.49
C ARG A 190 14.70 4.89 3.80
N ASP A 191 15.62 3.95 4.01
CA ASP A 191 15.60 2.63 3.37
C ASP A 191 14.17 2.02 3.39
N PRO A 192 13.59 1.67 2.24
CA PRO A 192 14.17 1.59 0.89
C PRO A 192 14.05 2.86 0.02
N PHE A 193 13.55 3.97 0.57
CA PHE A 193 13.26 5.19 -0.16
C PHE A 193 14.49 6.10 -0.28
N PRO A 194 14.74 6.66 -1.48
CA PRO A 194 15.82 7.62 -1.70
C PRO A 194 15.54 8.95 -0.96
N ALA A 195 16.57 9.80 -0.88
CA ALA A 195 16.41 11.17 -0.42
C ALA A 195 15.60 12.00 -1.43
N GLY A 196 14.92 13.04 -0.96
CA GLY A 196 14.16 13.96 -1.79
C GLY A 196 15.03 14.88 -2.64
N THR A 197 14.38 15.65 -3.52
CA THR A 197 15.06 16.64 -4.35
C THR A 197 15.61 17.78 -3.47
N PRO A 198 16.90 18.16 -3.59
CA PRO A 198 17.46 19.29 -2.87
C PRO A 198 16.85 20.64 -3.25
N THR A 199 16.54 21.45 -2.25
CA THR A 199 16.27 22.89 -2.38
C THR A 199 17.51 23.69 -2.01
N SER A 200 17.94 24.62 -2.85
CA SER A 200 19.11 25.46 -2.63
C SER A 200 18.77 26.81 -1.97
N TYR A 201 19.62 27.26 -1.06
CA TYR A 201 19.58 28.55 -0.39
C TYR A 201 20.95 29.22 -0.48
N ASP A 202 21.00 30.38 -1.13
CA ASP A 202 22.20 31.20 -1.25
C ASP A 202 22.19 32.30 -0.19
N TYR A 203 23.31 32.48 0.51
CA TYR A 203 23.46 33.44 1.62
C TYR A 203 24.54 34.50 1.37
#